data_AF-A0A7L9WS35-F1
#
_entry.id   AF-A0A7L9WS35-F1
#
_cell.length_a   1.000
_cell.length_b   1.000
_cell.length_c   1.000
_cell.angle_alpha   90.00
_cell.angle_beta   90.00
_cell.angle_gamma   90.00
#
_symmetry.space_group_name_H-M   'P 1'
#
loop_
_entity.id
_entity.type
_entity.pdbx_description
1 polymer ?
#
loop_
_entity_poly.entity_id
_entity_poly.type
_entity_poly.pdbx_seq_one_letter_code
_entity_poly.pdbx_strand_id
1 'polypeptide(L)'
;MALFQKPFFKSDSSYVEEEYTAGVMHLQHGDMNAASRHLVKAAEGGHISAYYNLSILWGSGAVSPYDFDLAADCWYKAAAAGHPKAQETLCLLEAADRGGFGSDNLVELARIQGKNGSVLQSSVMICAARFFDVTCKKYGATNDVIAYELDGAASRDWKFIHSFIERTGIESSFYEGGLNRLSEGSAADQVTDGLNALSVAMRQIGYDQNLIVMARCSIVGYIILKSPYRQNAEPLRGIDAFFD
;
A
#
# COMPACT_ATOMS: atom_id res chain seq x y z
N MET A 1 -1.66 18.63 -7.60
CA MET A 1 -3.08 18.29 -7.31
C MET A 1 -4.01 18.45 -8.53
N ALA A 2 -3.66 17.90 -9.70
CA ALA A 2 -4.53 17.86 -10.89
C ALA A 2 -5.20 16.48 -11.11
N LEU A 3 -4.93 15.50 -10.24
CA LEU A 3 -5.35 14.10 -10.44
C LEU A 3 -6.86 13.87 -10.37
N PHE A 4 -7.60 14.77 -9.70
CA PHE A 4 -8.99 14.52 -9.28
C PHE A 4 -10.05 15.43 -9.91
N GLN A 5 -9.66 16.44 -10.69
CA GLN A 5 -10.55 17.57 -11.01
C GLN A 5 -11.47 17.37 -12.22
N LYS A 6 -11.14 16.45 -13.14
CA LYS A 6 -11.91 16.21 -14.36
C LYS A 6 -12.23 14.73 -14.48
N PRO A 7 -13.47 14.29 -14.19
CA PRO A 7 -13.85 12.90 -14.37
C PRO A 7 -13.70 12.52 -15.85
N PHE A 8 -13.15 11.33 -16.08
CA PHE A 8 -12.97 10.81 -17.43
C PHE A 8 -14.31 10.37 -18.03
N PHE A 9 -15.18 9.78 -17.19
CA PHE A 9 -16.57 9.47 -17.52
C PHE A 9 -17.49 10.09 -16.48
N LYS A 10 -18.64 10.56 -16.94
CA LYS A 10 -19.76 10.95 -16.09
C LYS A 10 -20.76 9.80 -15.98
N SER A 11 -21.47 9.75 -14.87
CA SER A 11 -22.66 8.93 -14.67
C SER A 11 -23.91 9.65 -15.18
N ASP A 12 -24.88 8.88 -15.67
CA ASP A 12 -26.21 9.39 -16.04
C ASP A 12 -27.08 9.67 -14.81
N SER A 13 -26.66 9.22 -13.62
CA SER A 13 -27.35 9.46 -12.36
C SER A 13 -26.84 10.75 -11.68
N SER A 14 -27.72 11.74 -11.50
CA SER A 14 -27.40 12.99 -10.78
C SER A 14 -26.84 12.71 -9.38
N TYR A 15 -27.44 11.76 -8.65
CA TYR A 15 -26.98 11.38 -7.33
C TYR A 15 -25.53 10.89 -7.32
N VAL A 16 -25.16 10.07 -8.32
CA VAL A 16 -23.80 9.51 -8.43
C VAL A 16 -22.79 10.61 -8.78
N GLU A 17 -23.15 11.55 -9.66
CA GLU A 17 -22.32 12.71 -9.98
C GLU A 17 -22.15 13.66 -8.79
N GLU A 18 -23.21 13.87 -8.00
CA GLU A 18 -23.18 14.67 -6.78
C GLU A 18 -22.25 14.07 -5.74
N GLU A 19 -22.35 12.76 -5.49
CA GLU A 19 -21.44 12.04 -4.57
C GLU A 19 -19.99 12.09 -5.07
N TYR A 20 -19.75 11.90 -6.38
CA TYR A 20 -18.40 12.03 -6.95
C TYR A 20 -17.84 13.45 -6.75
N THR A 21 -18.65 14.46 -7.05
CA THR A 21 -18.27 15.88 -6.93
C THR A 21 -17.97 16.24 -5.48
N ALA A 22 -18.81 15.81 -4.54
CA ALA A 22 -18.59 16.00 -3.11
C ALA A 22 -17.27 15.34 -2.67
N GLY A 23 -17.01 14.10 -3.11
CA GLY A 23 -15.76 13.40 -2.82
C GLY A 23 -14.52 14.14 -3.32
N VAL A 24 -14.53 14.63 -4.56
CA VAL A 24 -13.44 15.44 -5.12
C VAL A 24 -13.27 16.76 -4.36
N MET A 25 -14.37 17.41 -3.97
CA MET A 25 -14.32 18.64 -3.19
C MET A 25 -13.67 18.40 -1.83
N HIS A 26 -14.02 17.33 -1.13
CA HIS A 26 -13.37 16.97 0.14
C HIS A 26 -11.87 16.69 -0.04
N LEU A 27 -11.45 16.01 -1.11
CA LEU A 27 -10.02 15.82 -1.42
C LEU A 27 -9.28 17.15 -1.58
N GLN A 28 -9.89 18.13 -2.25
CA GLN A 28 -9.29 19.45 -2.45
C GLN A 28 -9.12 20.21 -1.13
N HIS A 29 -10.04 20.00 -0.18
CA HIS A 29 -9.97 20.60 1.16
C HIS A 29 -9.13 19.78 2.15
N GLY A 30 -8.58 18.64 1.72
CA GLY A 30 -7.74 17.78 2.55
C GLY A 30 -8.51 16.85 3.49
N ASP A 31 -9.85 16.78 3.40
CA ASP A 31 -10.66 15.85 4.19
C ASP A 31 -10.72 14.49 3.49
N MET A 32 -9.66 13.71 3.68
CA MET A 32 -9.48 12.39 3.07
C MET A 32 -10.57 11.40 3.50
N ASN A 33 -11.04 11.50 4.75
CA ASN A 33 -12.06 10.60 5.29
C ASN A 33 -13.44 10.88 4.70
N ALA A 34 -13.85 12.14 4.61
CA ALA A 34 -15.10 12.50 3.92
C ALA A 34 -15.01 12.20 2.42
N ALA A 35 -13.86 12.47 1.79
CA ALA A 35 -13.62 12.12 0.41
C ALA A 35 -13.82 10.62 0.16
N SER A 36 -13.23 9.75 1.00
CA SER A 36 -13.40 8.31 0.87
C SER A 36 -14.87 7.90 0.92
N ARG A 37 -15.64 8.40 1.89
CA ARG A 37 -17.07 8.05 2.03
C ARG A 37 -17.91 8.41 0.80
N HIS A 38 -17.70 9.61 0.26
CA HIS A 38 -18.43 10.07 -0.92
C HIS A 38 -18.00 9.32 -2.19
N LEU A 39 -16.69 9.08 -2.34
CA LEU A 39 -16.18 8.32 -3.47
C LEU A 39 -16.62 6.85 -3.46
N VAL A 40 -16.76 6.22 -2.28
CA VAL A 40 -17.33 4.86 -2.17
C VAL A 40 -18.74 4.81 -2.74
N LYS A 41 -19.63 5.73 -2.34
CA LYS A 41 -21.00 5.78 -2.86
C LYS A 41 -21.04 6.01 -4.37
N ALA A 42 -20.19 6.91 -4.87
CA ALA A 42 -20.09 7.14 -6.31
C ALA A 42 -19.59 5.90 -7.06
N ALA A 43 -18.59 5.19 -6.52
CA ALA A 43 -18.07 3.95 -7.10
C ALA A 43 -19.10 2.82 -7.08
N GLU A 44 -19.85 2.65 -5.99
CA GLU A 44 -20.98 1.73 -5.88
C GLU A 44 -22.07 2.04 -6.92
N GLY A 45 -22.27 3.33 -7.23
CA GLY A 45 -23.11 3.80 -8.34
C GLY A 45 -22.50 3.67 -9.74
N GLY A 46 -21.32 3.03 -9.86
CA GLY A 46 -20.65 2.77 -11.13
C GLY A 46 -19.74 3.87 -11.65
N HIS A 47 -19.45 4.92 -10.87
CA HIS A 47 -18.63 6.04 -11.33
C HIS A 47 -17.16 5.63 -11.52
N ILE A 48 -16.69 5.60 -12.77
CA ILE A 48 -15.38 5.05 -13.15
C ILE A 48 -14.21 5.85 -12.53
N SER A 49 -14.26 7.18 -12.54
CA SER A 49 -13.22 7.97 -11.86
C SER A 49 -13.29 7.88 -10.33
N ALA A 50 -14.41 7.44 -9.74
CA ALA A 50 -14.47 7.23 -8.30
C ALA A 50 -13.66 6.00 -7.91
N TYR A 51 -13.77 4.90 -8.68
CA TYR A 51 -12.89 3.74 -8.53
C TYR A 51 -11.40 4.12 -8.60
N TYR A 52 -11.01 4.91 -9.62
CA TYR A 52 -9.63 5.36 -9.73
C TYR A 52 -9.17 6.24 -8.56
N ASN A 53 -10.04 7.12 -8.05
CA ASN A 53 -9.69 7.97 -6.92
C ASN A 53 -9.57 7.17 -5.61
N LEU A 54 -10.43 6.16 -5.41
CA LEU A 54 -10.35 5.25 -4.26
C LEU A 54 -9.07 4.40 -4.30
N SER A 55 -8.65 3.91 -5.47
CA SER A 55 -7.41 3.15 -5.58
C SER A 55 -6.19 3.99 -5.17
N ILE A 56 -6.18 5.28 -5.49
CA ILE A 56 -5.13 6.20 -5.03
C ILE A 56 -5.24 6.43 -3.52
N LEU A 57 -6.43 6.72 -3.02
CA LEU A 57 -6.64 7.12 -1.63
C LEU A 57 -6.30 5.97 -0.66
N TRP A 58 -6.82 4.78 -0.92
CA TRP A 58 -6.53 3.60 -0.11
C TRP A 58 -5.12 3.07 -0.37
N GLY A 59 -4.66 3.05 -1.62
CA GLY A 59 -3.33 2.54 -1.95
C GLY A 59 -2.18 3.38 -1.37
N SER A 60 -2.39 4.68 -1.14
CA SER A 60 -1.42 5.56 -0.49
C SER A 60 -1.45 5.49 1.04
N GLY A 61 -2.42 4.76 1.62
CA GLY A 61 -2.66 4.76 3.05
C GLY A 61 -3.04 6.14 3.58
N ALA A 62 -3.80 6.93 2.84
CA ALA A 62 -4.18 8.29 3.26
C ALA A 62 -5.31 8.32 4.31
N VAL A 63 -6.02 7.21 4.48
CA VAL A 63 -7.12 7.04 5.44
C VAL A 63 -7.02 5.72 6.17
N SER A 64 -7.59 5.65 7.36
CA SER A 64 -7.65 4.44 8.18
C SER A 64 -9.08 3.88 8.33
N PRO A 65 -9.27 2.55 8.35
CA PRO A 65 -8.32 1.53 7.86
C PRO A 65 -8.28 1.51 6.33
N TYR A 66 -7.27 0.87 5.76
CA TYR A 66 -7.21 0.63 4.31
C TYR A 66 -6.73 -0.79 3.97
N ASP A 67 -6.97 -1.22 2.72
CA ASP A 67 -6.59 -2.54 2.22
C ASP A 67 -6.02 -2.42 0.80
N PHE A 68 -4.83 -2.96 0.57
CA PHE A 68 -4.19 -2.96 -0.75
C PHE A 68 -4.94 -3.79 -1.78
N ASP A 69 -5.68 -4.83 -1.39
CA ASP A 69 -6.52 -5.62 -2.30
C ASP A 69 -7.71 -4.81 -2.77
N LEU A 70 -8.38 -4.07 -1.87
CA LEU A 70 -9.49 -3.21 -2.24
C LEU A 70 -9.02 -2.05 -3.12
N ALA A 71 -7.84 -1.49 -2.82
CA ALA A 71 -7.22 -0.49 -3.67
C ALA A 71 -6.89 -1.05 -5.07
N ALA A 72 -6.30 -2.24 -5.15
CA ALA A 72 -6.02 -2.93 -6.41
C ALA A 72 -7.30 -3.26 -7.19
N ASP A 73 -8.35 -3.75 -6.54
CA ASP A 73 -9.65 -4.06 -7.15
C ASP A 73 -10.30 -2.81 -7.74
N CYS A 74 -10.26 -1.68 -7.03
CA CYS A 74 -10.70 -0.39 -7.57
C CYS A 74 -9.89 0.01 -8.81
N TRP A 75 -8.57 -0.22 -8.81
CA TRP A 75 -7.71 0.04 -9.96
C TRP A 75 -8.09 -0.82 -11.17
N TYR A 76 -8.27 -2.13 -10.95
CA TYR A 76 -8.68 -3.08 -11.97
C TYR A 76 -10.04 -2.72 -12.55
N LYS A 77 -11.03 -2.38 -11.71
CA LYS A 77 -12.35 -1.92 -12.15
C LYS A 77 -12.27 -0.65 -12.99
N ALA A 78 -11.49 0.33 -12.55
CA ALA A 78 -11.28 1.56 -13.32
C ALA A 78 -10.63 1.27 -14.68
N ALA A 79 -9.61 0.42 -14.74
CA ALA A 79 -8.91 0.06 -15.97
C ALA A 79 -9.82 -0.73 -16.93
N ALA A 80 -10.55 -1.72 -16.42
CA ALA A 80 -11.51 -2.51 -17.19
C ALA A 80 -12.64 -1.64 -17.76
N ALA A 81 -13.03 -0.60 -17.05
CA ALA A 81 -14.02 0.37 -17.49
C ALA A 81 -13.46 1.50 -18.36
N GLY A 82 -12.17 1.45 -18.76
CA GLY A 82 -11.60 2.39 -19.72
C GLY A 82 -10.91 3.62 -19.15
N HIS A 83 -10.67 3.69 -17.83
CA HIS A 83 -9.99 4.85 -17.24
C HIS A 83 -8.53 4.93 -17.71
N PRO A 84 -8.09 5.99 -18.43
CA PRO A 84 -6.82 5.99 -19.16
C PRO A 84 -5.60 5.80 -18.26
N LYS A 85 -5.55 6.50 -17.13
CA LYS A 85 -4.44 6.38 -16.17
C LYS A 85 -4.40 5.01 -15.50
N ALA A 86 -5.56 4.38 -15.33
CA ALA A 86 -5.64 3.06 -14.73
C ALA A 86 -5.16 1.99 -15.74
N GLN A 87 -5.55 2.15 -17.01
CA GLN A 87 -5.11 1.29 -18.11
C GLN A 87 -3.60 1.40 -18.39
N GLU A 88 -3.06 2.62 -18.40
CA GLU A 88 -1.64 2.88 -18.64
C GLU A 88 -0.71 2.12 -17.68
N THR A 89 -1.18 1.90 -16.46
CA THR A 89 -0.40 1.30 -15.36
C THR A 89 -0.88 -0.09 -14.96
N LEU A 90 -1.87 -0.65 -15.68
CA LEU A 90 -2.47 -1.95 -15.37
C LEU A 90 -1.43 -3.08 -15.40
N CYS A 91 -0.50 -3.04 -16.36
CA CYS A 91 0.55 -4.06 -16.50
C CYS A 91 1.47 -4.16 -15.27
N LEU A 92 1.67 -3.05 -14.55
CA LEU A 92 2.47 -3.01 -13.33
C LEU A 92 1.79 -3.81 -12.21
N LEU A 93 0.49 -3.59 -12.03
CA LEU A 93 -0.31 -4.30 -11.04
C LEU A 93 -0.38 -5.80 -11.36
N GLU A 94 -0.60 -6.13 -12.62
CA GLU A 94 -0.61 -7.50 -13.13
C GLU A 94 0.73 -8.22 -12.96
N ALA A 95 1.85 -7.52 -13.13
CA ALA A 95 3.19 -8.06 -12.91
C ALA A 95 3.46 -8.29 -11.41
N ALA A 96 3.01 -7.38 -10.54
CA ALA A 96 3.11 -7.53 -9.10
C ALA A 96 2.35 -8.77 -8.61
N ASP A 97 1.11 -8.96 -9.10
CA ASP A 97 0.23 -10.08 -8.73
C ASP A 97 0.79 -11.46 -9.09
N ARG A 98 1.65 -11.52 -10.11
CA ARG A 98 2.29 -12.76 -10.56
C ARG A 98 3.67 -12.97 -9.94
N GLY A 99 4.14 -12.04 -9.11
CA GLY A 99 5.53 -12.02 -8.63
C GLY A 99 6.56 -11.78 -9.73
N GLY A 100 6.12 -11.36 -10.93
CA GLY A 100 6.97 -11.12 -12.10
C GLY A 100 7.56 -9.71 -12.15
N PHE A 101 7.23 -8.87 -11.16
CA PHE A 101 7.68 -7.48 -11.09
C PHE A 101 9.20 -7.38 -10.96
N GLY A 102 9.79 -8.09 -10.00
CA GLY A 102 11.21 -7.99 -9.64
C GLY A 102 11.50 -6.76 -8.77
N SER A 103 12.33 -6.91 -7.74
CA SER A 103 12.66 -5.83 -6.80
C SER A 103 13.29 -4.62 -7.48
N ASP A 104 14.14 -4.83 -8.49
CA ASP A 104 14.82 -3.77 -9.21
C ASP A 104 13.85 -2.88 -9.99
N ASN A 105 12.88 -3.49 -10.66
CA ASN A 105 11.83 -2.75 -11.35
C ASN A 105 10.96 -1.98 -10.34
N LEU A 106 10.74 -2.52 -9.14
CA LEU A 106 9.91 -1.86 -8.11
C LEU A 106 10.60 -0.61 -7.58
N VAL A 107 11.90 -0.72 -7.36
CA VAL A 107 12.77 0.41 -7.05
C VAL A 107 12.75 1.44 -8.17
N GLU A 108 12.84 1.01 -9.43
CA GLU A 108 12.82 1.93 -10.57
C GLU A 108 11.45 2.59 -10.74
N LEU A 109 10.34 1.86 -10.52
CA LEU A 109 9.00 2.44 -10.47
C LEU A 109 8.92 3.54 -9.41
N ALA A 110 9.46 3.30 -8.21
CA ALA A 110 9.48 4.30 -7.15
C ALA A 110 10.27 5.56 -7.55
N ARG A 111 11.41 5.39 -8.24
CA ARG A 111 12.22 6.50 -8.75
C ARG A 111 11.50 7.30 -9.83
N ILE A 112 10.91 6.62 -10.82
CA ILE A 112 10.21 7.26 -11.95
C ILE A 112 8.99 8.04 -11.45
N GLN A 113 8.19 7.45 -10.56
CA GLN A 113 7.01 8.11 -10.00
C GLN A 113 7.39 9.27 -9.06
N GLY A 114 8.58 9.19 -8.44
CA GLY A 114 9.11 10.23 -7.57
C GLY A 114 8.24 10.48 -6.34
N LYS A 115 8.50 11.59 -5.65
CA LYS A 115 7.69 12.05 -4.51
C LYS A 115 6.62 13.04 -4.98
N ASN A 116 5.36 12.78 -4.65
CA ASN A 116 4.25 13.67 -4.94
C ASN A 116 3.54 14.06 -3.63
N GLY A 117 3.95 15.20 -3.06
CA GLY A 117 3.41 15.70 -1.80
C GLY A 117 3.90 14.91 -0.58
N SER A 118 3.05 14.85 0.45
CA SER A 118 3.35 14.22 1.74
C SER A 118 2.85 12.78 1.86
N VAL A 119 2.23 12.22 0.81
CA VAL A 119 1.65 10.87 0.84
C VAL A 119 2.51 9.87 0.07
N LEU A 120 2.37 8.58 0.41
CA LEU A 120 3.02 7.49 -0.31
C LEU A 120 2.43 7.35 -1.71
N GLN A 121 3.24 6.97 -2.70
CA GLN A 121 2.75 6.70 -4.05
C GLN A 121 1.90 5.43 -4.06
N SER A 122 0.61 5.54 -4.39
CA SER A 122 -0.33 4.42 -4.34
C SER A 122 0.06 3.25 -5.23
N SER A 123 0.50 3.52 -6.47
CA SER A 123 0.94 2.48 -7.41
C SER A 123 2.14 1.69 -6.86
N VAL A 124 3.13 2.39 -6.32
CA VAL A 124 4.33 1.77 -5.71
C VAL A 124 3.93 0.92 -4.52
N MET A 125 3.08 1.45 -3.62
CA MET A 125 2.69 0.74 -2.40
C MET A 125 1.85 -0.51 -2.70
N ILE A 126 0.86 -0.40 -3.58
CA ILE A 126 0.04 -1.55 -4.01
C ILE A 126 0.93 -2.61 -4.67
N CYS A 127 1.79 -2.21 -5.61
CA CYS A 127 2.69 -3.14 -6.30
C CYS A 127 3.66 -3.80 -5.32
N ALA A 128 4.26 -3.03 -4.41
CA ALA A 128 5.20 -3.55 -3.41
C ALA A 128 4.54 -4.58 -2.51
N ALA A 129 3.40 -4.24 -1.90
CA ALA A 129 2.67 -5.12 -0.99
C ALA A 129 2.34 -6.46 -1.65
N ARG A 130 1.77 -6.39 -2.87
CA ARG A 130 1.32 -7.58 -3.61
C ARG A 130 2.49 -8.40 -4.15
N PHE A 131 3.52 -7.75 -4.68
CA PHE A 131 4.75 -8.40 -5.15
C PHE A 131 5.46 -9.18 -4.03
N PHE A 132 5.68 -8.54 -2.88
CA PHE A 132 6.39 -9.19 -1.78
C PHE A 132 5.58 -10.31 -1.14
N ASP A 133 4.25 -10.16 -0.99
CA ASP A 133 3.38 -11.25 -0.53
C ASP A 133 3.44 -12.49 -1.43
N VAL A 134 3.26 -12.30 -2.74
CA VAL A 134 3.29 -13.40 -3.71
C VAL A 134 4.67 -14.06 -3.74
N THR A 135 5.74 -13.27 -3.68
CA THR A 135 7.12 -13.78 -3.66
C THR A 135 7.40 -14.56 -2.38
N CYS A 136 7.01 -14.03 -1.22
CA CYS A 136 7.13 -14.70 0.07
C CYS A 136 6.43 -16.07 0.09
N LYS A 137 5.21 -16.14 -0.44
CA LYS A 137 4.44 -17.39 -0.52
C LYS A 137 5.06 -18.39 -1.49
N LYS A 138 5.42 -17.92 -2.69
CA LYS A 138 5.96 -18.77 -3.76
C LYS A 138 7.24 -19.50 -3.33
N TYR A 139 8.08 -18.84 -2.55
CA TYR A 139 9.39 -19.38 -2.15
C TYR A 139 9.46 -19.77 -0.67
N GLY A 140 8.33 -19.83 0.05
CA GLY A 140 8.30 -20.27 1.44
C GLY A 140 9.01 -19.33 2.43
N ALA A 141 9.23 -18.07 2.06
CA ALA A 141 9.97 -17.08 2.86
C ALA A 141 9.11 -16.31 3.89
N THR A 142 7.79 -16.53 3.89
CA THR A 142 6.83 -15.71 4.66
C THR A 142 7.18 -15.61 6.15
N ASN A 143 7.47 -16.73 6.81
CA ASN A 143 7.75 -16.73 8.25
C ASN A 143 9.08 -16.04 8.59
N ASP A 144 10.12 -16.29 7.80
CA ASP A 144 11.46 -15.73 8.05
C ASP A 144 11.48 -14.23 7.79
N VAL A 145 10.79 -13.77 6.74
CA VAL A 145 10.62 -12.33 6.48
C VAL A 145 9.86 -11.64 7.60
N ILE A 146 8.72 -12.20 8.04
CA ILE A 146 7.96 -11.61 9.17
C ILE A 146 8.82 -11.58 10.43
N ALA A 147 9.51 -12.67 10.76
CA ALA A 147 10.35 -12.73 11.94
C ALA A 147 11.50 -11.71 11.88
N TYR A 148 12.20 -11.62 10.75
CA TYR A 148 13.27 -10.65 10.55
C TYR A 148 12.79 -9.20 10.69
N GLU A 149 11.68 -8.87 10.03
CA GLU A 149 11.15 -7.51 10.01
C GLU A 149 10.64 -7.08 11.40
N LEU A 150 9.98 -7.98 12.13
CA LEU A 150 9.49 -7.68 13.49
C LEU A 150 10.63 -7.61 14.51
N ASP A 151 11.63 -8.50 14.45
CA ASP A 151 12.82 -8.45 15.32
C ASP A 151 13.63 -7.16 15.09
N GLY A 152 13.87 -6.83 13.82
CA GLY A 152 14.52 -5.59 13.43
C GLY A 152 13.74 -4.35 13.85
N ALA A 153 12.42 -4.38 13.76
CA ALA A 153 11.53 -3.31 14.21
C ALA A 153 11.54 -3.17 15.74
N ALA A 154 11.52 -4.27 16.49
CA ALA A 154 11.51 -4.28 17.96
C ALA A 154 12.76 -3.64 18.58
N SER A 155 13.88 -3.63 17.84
CA SER A 155 15.13 -2.97 18.26
C SER A 155 15.12 -1.44 18.13
N ARG A 156 14.07 -0.84 17.55
CA ARG A 156 13.99 0.60 17.25
C ARG A 156 13.31 1.37 18.37
N ASP A 157 13.87 2.52 18.73
CA ASP A 157 13.35 3.38 19.79
C ASP A 157 12.22 4.33 19.32
N TRP A 158 11.24 3.81 18.56
CA TRP A 158 10.11 4.60 18.05
C TRP A 158 8.77 4.03 18.52
N LYS A 159 8.00 4.84 19.24
CA LYS A 159 6.70 4.46 19.81
C LYS A 159 5.72 3.89 18.78
N PHE A 160 5.62 4.53 17.61
CA PHE A 160 4.70 4.07 16.56
C PHE A 160 5.12 2.72 15.94
N ILE A 161 6.41 2.35 15.99
CA ILE A 161 6.86 1.03 15.57
C ILE A 161 6.37 -0.02 16.58
N HIS A 162 6.52 0.23 17.88
CA HIS A 162 6.00 -0.70 18.90
C HIS A 162 4.48 -0.84 18.82
N SER A 163 3.75 0.25 18.63
CA SER A 163 2.31 0.23 18.33
C SER A 163 1.99 -0.60 17.08
N PHE A 164 2.79 -0.51 16.02
CA PHE A 164 2.65 -1.40 14.87
C PHE A 164 2.86 -2.87 15.22
N ILE A 165 3.92 -3.22 15.95
CA ILE A 165 4.21 -4.62 16.35
C ILE A 165 3.07 -5.18 17.20
N GLU A 166 2.59 -4.45 18.20
CA GLU A 166 1.47 -4.85 19.05
C GLU A 166 0.22 -5.18 18.21
N ARG A 167 -0.10 -4.32 17.23
CA ARG A 167 -1.24 -4.51 16.31
C ARG A 167 -1.11 -5.70 15.37
N THR A 168 0.08 -6.26 15.21
CA THR A 168 0.23 -7.52 14.45
C THR A 168 -0.33 -8.71 15.21
N GLY A 169 -0.44 -8.62 16.55
CA GLY A 169 -0.87 -9.73 17.40
C GLY A 169 0.05 -10.95 17.35
N ILE A 170 1.31 -10.76 16.93
CA ILE A 170 2.32 -11.81 16.89
C ILE A 170 3.17 -11.74 18.16
N GLU A 171 3.19 -12.84 18.90
CA GLU A 171 3.96 -12.99 20.14
C GLU A 171 5.47 -12.86 19.90
N SER A 172 6.19 -12.24 20.84
CA SER A 172 7.64 -12.01 20.70
C SER A 172 8.45 -13.29 20.52
N SER A 173 8.02 -14.38 21.18
CA SER A 173 8.61 -15.72 21.01
C SER A 173 8.65 -16.21 19.55
N PHE A 174 7.76 -15.69 18.69
CA PHE A 174 7.79 -16.03 17.26
C PHE A 174 8.91 -15.32 16.52
N TYR A 175 9.18 -14.04 16.80
CA TYR A 175 10.11 -13.23 15.99
C TYR A 175 11.46 -12.97 16.66
N GLU A 176 11.60 -13.13 17.97
CA GLU A 176 12.88 -12.95 18.66
C GLU A 176 13.99 -13.80 18.01
N GLY A 177 15.12 -13.16 17.73
CA GLY A 177 16.25 -13.75 17.01
C GLY A 177 16.03 -13.89 15.50
N GLY A 178 14.94 -13.32 14.97
CA GLY A 178 14.59 -13.25 13.56
C GLY A 178 15.70 -12.68 12.67
N LEU A 179 16.49 -11.72 13.18
CA LEU A 179 17.66 -11.17 12.48
C LEU A 179 18.69 -12.24 12.08
N ASN A 180 18.72 -13.38 12.78
CA ASN A 180 19.65 -14.49 12.52
C ASN A 180 19.03 -15.63 11.69
N ARG A 181 17.77 -15.52 11.26
CA ARG A 181 17.08 -16.59 10.49
C ARG A 181 17.41 -16.57 9.01
N LEU A 182 17.88 -15.43 8.50
CA LEU A 182 18.25 -15.29 7.09
C LEU A 182 19.58 -16.00 6.82
N SER A 183 19.61 -16.78 5.74
CA SER A 183 20.85 -17.28 5.14
C SER A 183 21.13 -16.51 3.85
N GLU A 184 22.38 -16.17 3.59
CA GLU A 184 22.79 -15.44 2.38
C GLU A 184 22.26 -16.14 1.12
N GLY A 185 21.59 -15.38 0.26
CA GLY A 185 21.00 -15.87 -0.98
C GLY A 185 19.70 -16.68 -0.81
N SER A 186 19.21 -16.87 0.42
CA SER A 186 17.89 -17.45 0.65
C SER A 186 16.78 -16.54 0.09
N ALA A 187 15.59 -17.10 -0.12
CA ALA A 187 14.47 -16.32 -0.63
C ALA A 187 14.06 -15.19 0.35
N ALA A 188 14.13 -15.45 1.66
CA ALA A 188 13.84 -14.45 2.67
C ALA A 188 14.87 -13.31 2.65
N ASP A 189 16.15 -13.65 2.50
CA ASP A 189 17.26 -12.68 2.41
C ASP A 189 17.06 -11.74 1.21
N GLN A 190 16.80 -12.30 0.03
CA GLN A 190 16.54 -11.52 -1.18
C GLN A 190 15.26 -10.66 -1.09
N VAL A 191 14.22 -11.13 -0.41
CA VAL A 191 13.02 -10.33 -0.16
C VAL A 191 13.33 -9.15 0.77
N THR A 192 14.06 -9.39 1.86
CA THR A 192 14.46 -8.34 2.80
C THR A 192 15.38 -7.31 2.14
N ASP A 193 16.27 -7.74 1.24
CA ASP A 193 17.07 -6.86 0.41
C ASP A 193 16.24 -6.01 -0.54
N GLY A 194 15.19 -6.60 -1.15
CA GLY A 194 14.23 -5.84 -1.95
C GLY A 194 13.51 -4.75 -1.12
N LEU A 195 13.08 -5.07 0.10
CA LEU A 195 12.46 -4.09 1.02
C LEU A 195 13.46 -2.99 1.42
N ASN A 196 14.71 -3.35 1.66
CA ASN A 196 15.81 -2.41 1.93
C ASN A 196 16.05 -1.47 0.74
N ALA A 197 16.15 -2.03 -0.47
CA ALA A 197 16.40 -1.28 -1.69
C ALA A 197 15.26 -0.30 -1.98
N LEU A 198 13.99 -0.70 -1.79
CA LEU A 198 12.84 0.19 -1.90
C LEU A 198 12.92 1.34 -0.88
N SER A 199 13.26 1.04 0.38
CA SER A 199 13.43 2.05 1.43
C SER A 199 14.52 3.07 1.08
N VAL A 200 15.65 2.60 0.53
CA VAL A 200 16.74 3.45 0.05
C VAL A 200 16.29 4.33 -1.11
N ALA A 201 15.56 3.77 -2.08
CA ALA A 201 15.04 4.52 -3.22
C ALA A 201 14.09 5.64 -2.77
N MET A 202 13.19 5.34 -1.83
CA MET A 202 12.29 6.33 -1.23
C MET A 202 13.06 7.46 -0.54
N ARG A 203 14.15 7.14 0.17
CA ARG A 203 15.04 8.16 0.78
C ARG A 203 15.69 9.04 -0.28
N GLN A 204 16.21 8.44 -1.36
CA GLN A 204 16.88 9.17 -2.44
C GLN A 204 15.96 10.18 -3.15
N ILE A 205 14.67 9.84 -3.29
CA ILE A 205 13.67 10.75 -3.86
C ILE A 205 13.05 11.71 -2.82
N GLY A 206 13.56 11.72 -1.59
CA GLY A 206 13.25 12.74 -0.57
C GLY A 206 12.05 12.46 0.32
N TYR A 207 11.62 11.20 0.48
CA TYR A 207 10.65 10.85 1.53
C TYR A 207 11.25 11.03 2.93
N ASP A 208 10.41 11.45 3.88
CA ASP A 208 10.79 11.53 5.29
C ASP A 208 10.97 10.13 5.88
N GLN A 209 11.87 10.01 6.85
CA GLN A 209 12.24 8.74 7.45
C GLN A 209 11.03 8.05 8.12
N ASN A 210 10.09 8.78 8.72
CA ASN A 210 8.89 8.20 9.32
C ASN A 210 7.97 7.60 8.26
N LEU A 211 7.80 8.27 7.11
CA LEU A 211 7.00 7.74 6.00
C LEU A 211 7.63 6.52 5.35
N ILE A 212 8.95 6.47 5.23
CA ILE A 212 9.66 5.29 4.73
C ILE A 212 9.41 4.08 5.62
N VAL A 213 9.47 4.27 6.95
CA VAL A 213 9.19 3.20 7.89
C VAL A 213 7.73 2.80 7.89
N MET A 214 6.80 3.76 7.85
CA MET A 214 5.37 3.46 7.70
C MET A 214 5.11 2.63 6.42
N ALA A 215 5.74 2.97 5.30
CA ALA A 215 5.60 2.22 4.06
C ALA A 215 6.08 0.77 4.23
N ARG A 216 7.25 0.57 4.84
CA ARG A 216 7.78 -0.77 5.12
C ARG A 216 6.87 -1.56 6.07
N CYS A 217 6.43 -0.95 7.17
CA CYS A 217 5.46 -1.56 8.10
C CYS A 217 4.15 -1.91 7.40
N SER A 218 3.69 -1.07 6.47
CA SER A 218 2.45 -1.33 5.72
C SER A 218 2.58 -2.54 4.79
N ILE A 219 3.72 -2.67 4.10
CA ILE A 219 4.02 -3.83 3.25
C ILE A 219 4.13 -5.10 4.10
N VAL A 220 4.86 -5.06 5.22
CA VAL A 220 5.01 -6.21 6.13
C VAL A 220 3.68 -6.57 6.80
N GLY A 221 2.91 -5.57 7.23
CA GLY A 221 1.56 -5.75 7.77
C GLY A 221 0.62 -6.41 6.77
N TYR A 222 0.74 -6.06 5.48
CA TYR A 222 -0.01 -6.75 4.43
C TYR A 222 0.41 -8.22 4.29
N ILE A 223 1.72 -8.53 4.29
CA ILE A 223 2.21 -9.93 4.27
C ILE A 223 1.64 -10.70 5.48
N ILE A 224 1.61 -10.10 6.67
CA ILE A 224 1.01 -10.68 7.88
C ILE A 224 -0.49 -10.94 7.68
N LEU A 225 -1.24 -9.97 7.18
CA LEU A 225 -2.68 -10.10 6.88
C LEU A 225 -2.99 -11.15 5.81
N LYS A 226 -1.99 -11.55 5.02
CA LYS A 226 -2.09 -12.58 3.98
C LYS A 226 -1.51 -13.94 4.41
N SER A 227 -1.10 -14.06 5.66
CA SER A 227 -0.53 -15.26 6.28
C SER A 227 -1.49 -15.87 7.32
N PRO A 228 -1.17 -17.04 7.91
CA PRO A 228 -1.94 -17.62 9.02
C PRO A 228 -2.09 -16.70 10.25
N TYR A 229 -1.24 -15.68 10.40
CA TYR A 229 -1.29 -14.74 11.52
C TYR A 229 -2.42 -13.70 11.41
N ARG A 230 -3.11 -13.61 10.26
CA ARG A 230 -4.19 -12.63 10.01
C ARG A 230 -5.21 -12.53 11.13
N GLN A 231 -5.59 -13.66 11.74
CA GLN A 231 -6.63 -13.72 12.76
C GLN A 231 -6.31 -12.90 14.02
N ASN A 232 -5.03 -12.63 14.28
CA ASN A 232 -4.58 -11.81 15.41
C ASN A 232 -4.25 -10.37 15.00
N ALA A 233 -4.11 -10.10 13.70
CA ALA A 233 -3.64 -8.83 13.19
C ALA A 233 -4.78 -7.84 12.99
N GLU A 234 -4.61 -6.61 13.50
CA GLU A 234 -5.50 -5.50 13.20
C GLU A 234 -5.36 -5.04 11.72
N PRO A 235 -6.37 -4.34 11.17
CA PRO A 235 -6.26 -3.70 9.87
C PRO A 235 -5.10 -2.70 9.76
N LEU A 236 -4.64 -2.45 8.51
CA LEU A 236 -3.63 -1.43 8.25
C LEU A 236 -4.15 -0.04 8.62
N ARG A 237 -3.28 0.76 9.24
CA ARG A 237 -3.54 2.16 9.57
C ARG A 237 -2.84 3.08 8.59
N GLY A 238 -3.59 4.02 8.05
CA GLY A 238 -3.12 5.09 7.20
C GLY A 238 -2.40 6.20 7.98
N ILE A 239 -1.90 7.19 7.26
CA ILE A 239 -1.11 8.31 7.79
C ILE A 239 -1.85 9.11 8.86
N ASP A 240 -3.18 9.07 8.83
CA ASP A 240 -4.09 9.73 9.76
C ASP A 240 -4.14 9.09 11.15
N ALA A 241 -3.67 7.85 11.31
CA ALA A 241 -3.69 7.13 12.59
C ALA A 241 -2.47 6.23 12.85
N PHE A 242 -1.52 6.14 11.91
CA PHE A 242 -0.36 5.23 12.04
C PHE A 242 0.67 5.72 13.06
N PHE A 243 0.82 7.04 13.20
CA PHE A 243 1.83 7.66 14.06
C PHE A 243 1.33 8.01 15.47
N ASP A 244 0.04 7.77 15.74
CA ASP A 244 -0.60 7.91 17.05
C ASP A 244 -0.23 6.73 17.97
#